data_AF-A0A672RD09-F1
#
_entry.id   AF-A0A672RD09-F1
#
_cell.length_a   1.000
_cell.length_b   1.000
_cell.length_c   1.000
_cell.angle_alpha   90.00
_cell.angle_beta   90.00
_cell.angle_gamma   90.00
#
_symmetry.space_group_name_H-M   'P 1'
#
loop_
_entity.id
_entity.type
_entity.pdbx_description
1 polymer ?
#
loop_
_entity_poly.entity_id
_entity_poly.type
_entity_poly.pdbx_seq_one_letter_code
_entity_poly.pdbx_strand_id
1 'polypeptide(L)'
;MYKSQFQKIKLAVKHVFSWVLVQVGRPWLTEYLEKVFPPSLLISDDYHTENKVLGVHCLHHVVLNVVSHFYKYFVVLPCLLDLLSVLEKSPVHSGLPRKPNRFDDVLRHVLTYMEMEHKLDLRCVYAKNLVLFIERMGIVIVRHLKRLERVIVGYLEVSDAPEEKARLSILDALQKLYRFFYMIPLSCLYQMYLTLTHCSLLRFLVDVSSESLPTQLKEQLMTQASHCLLLLDHCSKGKLQVRMTIIIFSIDFLWLYKNFSQRVTAALLCQ
;
A
#
# COMPACT_ATOMS: atom_id res chain seq x y z
N MET A 1 28.31 4.53 -37.44
CA MET A 1 29.39 4.64 -36.43
C MET A 1 28.91 5.19 -35.08
N TYR A 2 28.12 6.27 -35.02
CA TYR A 2 27.65 6.83 -33.75
C TYR A 2 26.78 5.87 -32.90
N LYS A 3 25.89 5.09 -33.53
CA LYS A 3 25.04 4.11 -32.84
C LYS A 3 25.85 3.00 -32.16
N SER A 4 26.95 2.53 -32.77
CA SER A 4 27.78 1.46 -32.20
C SER A 4 28.70 1.96 -31.09
N GLN A 5 29.21 3.19 -31.16
CA GLN A 5 29.95 3.81 -30.05
C GLN A 5 29.03 4.14 -28.86
N PHE A 6 27.82 4.64 -29.11
CA PHE A 6 26.85 4.93 -28.04
C PHE A 6 26.39 3.65 -27.31
N GLN A 7 26.18 2.56 -28.05
CA GLN A 7 25.90 1.24 -27.47
C GLN A 7 27.08 0.72 -26.63
N LYS A 8 28.33 0.90 -27.12
CA LYS A 8 29.55 0.50 -26.41
C LYS A 8 29.80 1.29 -25.13
N ILE A 9 29.51 2.59 -25.11
CA ILE A 9 29.60 3.42 -23.89
C ILE A 9 28.55 2.96 -22.88
N LYS A 10 27.30 2.72 -23.29
CA LYS A 10 26.28 2.08 -22.43
C LYS A 10 26.73 0.71 -21.91
N LEU A 11 27.43 -0.07 -22.73
CA LEU A 11 27.97 -1.39 -22.38
C LEU A 11 29.07 -1.31 -21.32
N ALA A 12 29.99 -0.35 -21.42
CA ALA A 12 31.06 -0.18 -20.44
C ALA A 12 30.52 0.37 -19.11
N VAL A 13 29.58 1.32 -19.17
CA VAL A 13 29.02 1.97 -17.99
C VAL A 13 28.29 0.99 -17.07
N LYS A 14 27.56 0.00 -17.60
CA LYS A 14 26.90 -1.03 -16.76
C LYS A 14 27.90 -1.92 -16.01
N HIS A 15 29.05 -2.25 -16.61
CA HIS A 15 30.08 -3.08 -15.97
C HIS A 15 30.85 -2.30 -14.92
N VAL A 16 31.20 -1.04 -15.23
CA VAL A 16 31.82 -0.13 -14.25
C VAL A 16 30.87 0.10 -13.08
N PHE A 17 29.59 0.37 -13.35
CA PHE A 17 28.56 0.50 -12.33
C PHE A 17 28.45 -0.75 -11.44
N SER A 18 28.29 -1.93 -12.05
CA SER A 18 28.19 -3.20 -11.33
C SER A 18 29.42 -3.47 -10.47
N TRP A 19 30.61 -3.22 -11.02
CA TRP A 19 31.86 -3.38 -10.30
C TRP A 19 31.94 -2.44 -9.08
N VAL A 20 31.65 -1.14 -9.27
CA VAL A 20 31.64 -0.14 -8.19
C VAL A 20 30.62 -0.50 -7.11
N LEU A 21 29.42 -0.89 -7.51
CA LEU A 21 28.34 -1.25 -6.61
C LEU A 21 28.73 -2.42 -5.68
N VAL A 22 29.38 -3.44 -6.23
CA VAL A 22 29.82 -4.61 -5.46
C VAL A 22 30.95 -4.28 -4.47
N GLN A 23 31.73 -3.22 -4.73
CA GLN A 23 32.75 -2.75 -3.76
C GLN A 23 32.15 -2.04 -2.55
N VAL A 24 30.92 -1.51 -2.66
CA VAL A 24 30.27 -0.78 -1.58
C VAL A 24 29.44 -1.74 -0.73
N GLY A 25 29.88 -1.96 0.51
CA GLY A 25 29.20 -2.78 1.51
C GLY A 25 28.50 -1.95 2.60
N ARG A 26 28.13 -2.64 3.68
CA ARG A 26 27.57 -2.01 4.89
C ARG A 26 28.59 -1.08 5.58
N PRO A 27 28.16 0.03 6.21
CA PRO A 27 26.79 0.58 6.26
C PRO A 27 26.43 1.53 5.09
N TRP A 28 27.42 1.93 4.30
CA TRP A 28 27.35 3.06 3.35
C TRP A 28 26.39 2.84 2.19
N LEU A 29 26.15 1.60 1.78
CA LEU A 29 25.28 1.32 0.62
C LEU A 29 23.84 1.87 0.80
N THR A 30 23.36 1.96 2.04
CA THR A 30 22.01 2.45 2.37
C THR A 30 21.79 3.90 1.93
N GLU A 31 22.80 4.77 2.10
CA GLU A 31 22.70 6.20 1.76
C GLU A 31 22.65 6.45 0.24
N TYR A 32 23.17 5.50 -0.55
CA TYR A 32 23.21 5.58 -2.01
C TYR A 32 22.10 4.76 -2.68
N LEU A 33 21.21 4.14 -1.90
CA LEU A 33 20.22 3.18 -2.39
C LEU A 33 19.33 3.76 -3.49
N GLU A 34 18.79 4.97 -3.29
CA GLU A 34 17.95 5.65 -4.29
C GLU A 34 18.68 5.93 -5.61
N LYS A 35 20.02 6.00 -5.58
CA LYS A 35 20.85 6.25 -6.76
C LYS A 35 21.31 4.97 -7.45
N VAL A 36 21.55 3.90 -6.70
CA VAL A 36 22.07 2.63 -7.24
C VAL A 36 20.95 1.64 -7.59
N PHE A 37 19.77 1.78 -6.99
CA PHE A 37 18.66 0.86 -7.24
C PHE A 37 18.04 1.03 -8.64
N PRO A 38 17.72 2.26 -9.12
CA PRO A 38 17.16 2.43 -10.46
C PRO A 38 18.07 1.95 -11.60
N PRO A 39 19.40 2.21 -11.58
CA PRO A 39 20.32 1.64 -12.57
C PRO A 39 20.41 0.11 -12.49
N SER A 40 20.38 -0.47 -11.28
CA SER A 40 20.40 -1.93 -11.11
C SER A 40 19.14 -2.59 -11.69
N LEU A 41 17.96 -1.98 -11.48
CA LEU A 41 16.71 -2.38 -12.11
C LEU A 41 16.75 -2.23 -13.63
N LEU A 42 17.22 -1.08 -14.13
CA LEU A 42 17.30 -0.80 -15.57
C LEU A 42 18.20 -1.82 -16.30
N ILE A 43 19.31 -2.20 -15.69
CA ILE A 43 20.19 -3.25 -16.22
C ILE A 43 19.49 -4.61 -16.18
N SER A 44 18.67 -4.89 -15.16
CA SER A 44 17.94 -6.16 -15.02
C SER A 44 16.79 -6.33 -16.02
N ASP A 45 16.22 -5.23 -16.51
CA ASP A 45 15.12 -5.22 -17.49
C ASP A 45 15.62 -5.23 -18.96
N ASP A 46 16.93 -5.20 -19.18
CA ASP A 46 17.53 -5.16 -20.52
C ASP A 46 17.23 -6.44 -21.33
N TYR A 47 17.03 -6.32 -22.63
CA TYR A 47 16.72 -7.46 -23.51
C TYR A 47 17.83 -8.54 -23.53
N HIS A 48 19.10 -8.14 -23.37
CA HIS A 48 20.23 -9.07 -23.41
C HIS A 48 20.40 -9.84 -22.09
N THR A 49 20.46 -11.17 -22.17
CA THR A 49 20.57 -12.06 -20.99
C THR A 49 21.75 -11.74 -20.08
N GLU A 50 22.91 -11.36 -20.64
CA GLU A 50 24.09 -10.98 -19.86
C GLU A 50 23.82 -9.78 -18.95
N ASN A 51 23.03 -8.81 -19.43
CA ASN A 51 22.67 -7.61 -18.68
C ASN A 51 21.67 -7.98 -17.59
N LYS A 52 20.70 -8.84 -17.89
CA LYS A 52 19.77 -9.36 -16.88
C LYS A 52 20.51 -10.01 -15.71
N VAL A 53 21.48 -10.88 -16.01
CA VAL A 53 22.31 -11.53 -14.98
C VAL A 53 23.10 -10.51 -14.17
N LEU A 54 23.73 -9.54 -14.84
CA LEU A 54 24.47 -8.46 -14.19
C LEU A 54 23.58 -7.60 -13.27
N GLY A 55 22.38 -7.24 -13.74
CA GLY A 55 21.41 -6.45 -12.99
C GLY A 55 20.86 -7.21 -11.79
N VAL A 56 20.51 -8.49 -11.95
CA VAL A 56 20.10 -9.36 -10.84
C VAL A 56 21.23 -9.52 -9.81
N HIS A 57 22.49 -9.66 -10.26
CA HIS A 57 23.64 -9.71 -9.36
C HIS A 57 23.79 -8.41 -8.56
N CYS A 58 23.64 -7.25 -9.20
CA CYS A 58 23.62 -5.93 -8.55
C CYS A 58 22.50 -5.85 -7.50
N LEU A 59 21.28 -6.23 -7.88
CA LEU A 59 20.11 -6.23 -6.98
C LEU A 59 20.30 -7.18 -5.79
N HIS A 60 20.88 -8.35 -6.03
CA HIS A 60 21.19 -9.31 -4.96
C HIS A 60 22.20 -8.74 -3.97
N HIS A 61 23.27 -8.11 -4.46
CA HIS A 61 24.26 -7.43 -3.61
C HIS A 61 23.62 -6.28 -2.80
N VAL A 62 22.76 -5.48 -3.43
CA VAL A 62 22.01 -4.40 -2.77
C VAL A 62 21.13 -4.95 -1.66
N VAL A 63 20.33 -5.98 -1.95
CA VAL A 63 19.47 -6.62 -0.95
C VAL A 63 20.32 -7.17 0.20
N LEU A 64 21.41 -7.89 -0.07
CA LEU A 64 22.26 -8.44 0.99
C LEU A 64 22.93 -7.37 1.84
N ASN A 65 23.28 -6.21 1.28
CA ASN A 65 24.02 -5.16 2.01
C ASN A 65 23.12 -4.10 2.65
N VAL A 66 21.84 -3.98 2.27
CA VAL A 66 20.88 -3.05 2.92
C VAL A 66 20.18 -3.70 4.12
N VAL A 67 20.22 -5.03 4.26
CA VAL A 67 19.38 -5.82 5.17
C VAL A 67 19.83 -5.84 6.66
N SER A 68 20.41 -4.78 7.25
CA SER A 68 20.37 -4.63 8.73
C SER A 68 19.87 -3.30 9.25
N HIS A 69 18.82 -3.46 10.06
CA HIS A 69 18.25 -2.53 11.04
C HIS A 69 17.54 -1.29 10.48
N PHE A 70 16.28 -1.15 10.89
CA PHE A 70 15.37 0.00 10.76
C PHE A 70 15.00 0.50 9.34
N TYR A 71 15.96 0.84 8.48
CA TYR A 71 15.73 1.28 7.08
C TYR A 71 15.31 0.13 6.14
N LYS A 72 15.28 -1.09 6.71
CA LYS A 72 15.08 -2.39 6.09
C LYS A 72 13.72 -2.59 5.42
N TYR A 73 12.71 -1.78 5.74
CA TYR A 73 11.35 -1.94 5.21
C TYR A 73 10.89 -0.73 4.41
N PHE A 74 11.36 0.47 4.78
CA PHE A 74 10.94 1.72 4.14
C PHE A 74 11.36 1.77 2.67
N VAL A 75 12.58 1.33 2.36
CA VAL A 75 13.09 1.34 0.99
C VAL A 75 12.96 -0.04 0.33
N VAL A 76 13.15 -1.13 1.10
CA VAL A 76 13.16 -2.48 0.52
C VAL A 76 11.78 -2.93 0.04
N LEU A 77 10.68 -2.58 0.74
CA LEU A 77 9.35 -3.02 0.30
C LEU A 77 8.91 -2.37 -1.02
N PRO A 78 9.05 -1.04 -1.24
CA PRO A 78 8.82 -0.44 -2.54
C PRO A 78 9.78 -0.99 -3.61
N CYS A 79 11.06 -1.16 -3.27
CA CYS A 79 12.06 -1.74 -4.17
C CYS A 79 11.68 -3.17 -4.63
N LEU A 80 11.23 -4.00 -3.70
CA LEU A 80 10.75 -5.35 -4.00
C LEU A 80 9.49 -5.31 -4.85
N LEU A 81 8.57 -4.37 -4.61
CA LEU A 81 7.38 -4.18 -5.44
C LEU A 81 7.74 -3.77 -6.87
N ASP A 82 8.69 -2.86 -7.05
CA ASP A 82 9.16 -2.44 -8.37
C ASP A 82 9.88 -3.60 -9.08
N LEU A 83 10.74 -4.34 -8.39
CA LEU A 83 11.35 -5.56 -8.94
C LEU A 83 10.30 -6.62 -9.31
N LEU A 84 9.31 -6.87 -8.45
CA LEU A 84 8.21 -7.78 -8.75
C LEU A 84 7.43 -7.34 -10.00
N SER A 85 7.25 -6.04 -10.20
CA SER A 85 6.56 -5.51 -11.39
C SER A 85 7.34 -5.73 -12.70
N VAL A 86 8.67 -5.85 -12.62
CA VAL A 86 9.53 -6.24 -13.76
C VAL A 86 9.53 -7.76 -13.94
N LEU A 87 9.67 -8.51 -12.85
CA LEU A 87 9.77 -9.98 -12.89
C LEU A 87 8.44 -10.67 -13.22
N GLU A 88 7.32 -10.05 -12.87
CA GLU A 88 5.98 -10.58 -13.09
C GLU A 88 5.12 -9.61 -13.90
N LYS A 89 4.44 -10.13 -14.92
CA LYS A 89 3.45 -9.36 -15.65
C LYS A 89 2.35 -8.90 -14.68
N SER A 90 2.02 -7.61 -14.73
CA SER A 90 1.00 -7.02 -13.87
C SER A 90 -0.29 -7.86 -13.88
N PRO A 91 -0.83 -8.24 -12.71
CA PRO A 91 -2.05 -9.06 -12.61
C PRO A 91 -3.30 -8.38 -13.20
N VAL A 92 -3.20 -7.09 -13.54
CA VAL A 92 -4.25 -6.30 -14.18
C VAL A 92 -4.48 -6.72 -15.64
N HIS A 93 -3.48 -7.29 -16.34
CA HIS A 93 -3.51 -7.49 -17.79
C HIS A 93 -3.60 -8.96 -18.27
N SER A 94 -3.71 -9.94 -17.37
CA SER A 94 -3.74 -11.36 -17.75
C SER A 94 -5.18 -11.89 -17.90
N GLY A 95 -5.63 -12.12 -19.14
CA GLY A 95 -6.95 -12.69 -19.47
C GLY A 95 -7.14 -14.20 -19.19
N LEU A 96 -6.33 -14.79 -18.31
CA LEU A 96 -6.37 -16.20 -17.94
C LEU A 96 -6.74 -16.36 -16.45
N PRO A 97 -7.23 -17.55 -16.00
CA PRO A 97 -7.44 -17.82 -14.59
C PRO A 97 -6.17 -17.51 -13.81
N ARG A 98 -6.24 -16.47 -12.97
CA ARG A 98 -5.07 -15.89 -12.31
C ARG A 98 -4.51 -16.90 -11.32
N LYS A 99 -3.43 -17.62 -11.66
CA LYS A 99 -2.71 -18.45 -10.68
C LYS A 99 -2.09 -17.53 -9.62
N PRO A 100 -1.83 -18.03 -8.39
CA PRO A 100 -1.05 -17.28 -7.42
C PRO A 100 0.29 -16.87 -8.04
N ASN A 101 0.70 -15.63 -7.84
CA ASN A 101 1.97 -15.10 -8.32
C ASN A 101 2.88 -14.68 -7.14
N ARG A 102 4.12 -14.27 -7.41
CA ARG A 102 5.07 -13.86 -6.37
C ARG A 102 4.60 -12.62 -5.61
N PHE A 103 3.73 -11.78 -6.20
CA PHE A 103 3.03 -10.75 -5.41
C PHE A 103 2.21 -11.36 -4.27
N ASP A 104 1.48 -12.45 -4.52
CA ASP A 104 0.72 -13.15 -3.47
C ASP A 104 1.66 -13.71 -2.39
N ASP A 105 2.82 -14.24 -2.77
CA ASP A 105 3.79 -14.80 -1.82
C ASP A 105 4.41 -13.71 -0.95
N VAL A 106 4.87 -12.61 -1.56
CA VAL A 106 5.47 -11.49 -0.82
C VAL A 106 4.43 -10.83 0.08
N LEU A 107 3.22 -10.57 -0.42
CA LEU A 107 2.15 -10.01 0.41
C LEU A 107 1.83 -10.92 1.59
N ARG A 108 1.77 -12.25 1.40
CA ARG A 108 1.53 -13.19 2.50
C ARG A 108 2.59 -13.07 3.59
N HIS A 109 3.86 -12.88 3.24
CA HIS A 109 4.92 -12.65 4.22
C HIS A 109 4.77 -11.29 4.91
N VAL A 110 4.53 -10.23 4.13
CA VAL A 110 4.33 -8.88 4.67
C VAL A 110 3.18 -8.86 5.67
N LEU A 111 2.02 -9.45 5.34
CA LEU A 111 0.88 -9.53 6.26
C LEU A 111 1.21 -10.31 7.53
N THR A 112 2.06 -11.35 7.47
CA THR A 112 2.48 -12.09 8.66
C THR A 112 3.30 -11.21 9.59
N TYR A 113 4.22 -10.42 9.04
CA TYR A 113 4.98 -9.46 9.84
C TYR A 113 4.08 -8.34 10.38
N MET A 114 3.15 -7.84 9.56
CA MET A 114 2.20 -6.81 10.00
C MET A 114 1.33 -7.25 11.17
N GLU A 115 0.81 -8.48 11.16
CA GLU A 115 -0.05 -9.03 12.22
C GLU A 115 0.66 -9.10 13.59
N MET A 116 1.99 -9.26 13.59
CA MET A 116 2.80 -9.41 14.80
C MET A 116 3.64 -8.16 15.11
N GLU A 117 3.45 -7.06 14.37
CA GLU A 117 4.27 -5.87 14.53
C GLU A 117 3.76 -4.98 15.67
N HIS A 118 4.63 -4.75 16.63
CA HIS A 118 4.34 -3.94 17.82
C HIS A 118 5.07 -2.59 17.79
N LYS A 119 6.10 -2.42 16.96
CA LYS A 119 6.84 -1.15 16.86
C LYS A 119 6.08 -0.17 15.97
N LEU A 120 5.65 0.96 16.54
CA LEU A 120 4.83 1.96 15.86
C LEU A 120 5.47 2.50 14.57
N ASP A 121 6.78 2.75 14.58
CA ASP A 121 7.51 3.21 13.40
C ASP A 121 7.41 2.20 12.24
N LEU A 122 7.53 0.92 12.53
CA LEU A 122 7.41 -0.13 11.52
C LEU A 122 5.98 -0.29 11.04
N ARG A 123 4.99 -0.11 11.91
CA ARG A 123 3.58 -0.09 11.51
C ARG A 123 3.29 1.03 10.51
N CYS A 124 3.87 2.22 10.70
CA CYS A 124 3.77 3.31 9.73
C CYS A 124 4.33 2.90 8.37
N VAL A 125 5.51 2.27 8.36
CA VAL A 125 6.15 1.79 7.14
C VAL A 125 5.30 0.73 6.45
N TYR A 126 4.81 -0.27 7.18
CA TYR A 126 3.98 -1.32 6.61
C TYR A 126 2.66 -0.78 6.09
N ALA A 127 1.99 0.11 6.83
CA ALA A 127 0.73 0.71 6.40
C ALA A 127 0.88 1.49 5.09
N LYS A 128 1.93 2.31 4.97
CA LYS A 128 2.24 3.03 3.73
C LYS A 128 2.53 2.08 2.57
N ASN A 129 3.26 0.99 2.82
CA ASN A 129 3.57 0.01 1.79
C ASN A 129 2.36 -0.83 1.38
N LEU A 130 1.43 -1.10 2.31
CA LEU A 130 0.21 -1.83 2.03
C LEU A 130 -0.64 -1.13 0.97
N VAL A 131 -0.69 0.20 1.00
CA VAL A 131 -1.31 1.02 -0.04
C VAL A 131 -0.74 0.70 -1.42
N LEU A 132 0.60 0.63 -1.54
CA LEU A 132 1.27 0.31 -2.80
C LEU A 132 0.96 -1.11 -3.28
N PHE A 133 0.90 -2.10 -2.36
CA PHE A 133 0.50 -3.47 -2.72
C PHE A 133 -0.92 -3.50 -3.28
N ILE A 134 -1.87 -2.78 -2.67
CA ILE A 134 -3.26 -2.71 -3.12
C ILE A 134 -3.34 -2.12 -4.55
N GLU A 135 -2.61 -1.03 -4.81
CA GLU A 135 -2.59 -0.41 -6.14
C GLU A 135 -1.97 -1.30 -7.21
N ARG A 136 -0.84 -1.97 -6.90
CA ARG A 136 -0.11 -2.81 -7.86
C ARG A 136 -0.82 -4.13 -8.15
N MET A 137 -1.43 -4.76 -7.13
CA MET A 137 -2.16 -6.02 -7.29
C MET A 137 -3.58 -5.82 -7.84
N GLY A 138 -4.15 -4.64 -7.65
CA GLY A 138 -5.50 -4.31 -8.07
C GLY A 138 -6.54 -5.30 -7.53
N ILE A 139 -7.47 -5.71 -8.39
CA ILE A 139 -8.56 -6.65 -8.05
C ILE A 139 -8.09 -8.00 -7.49
N VAL A 140 -6.83 -8.39 -7.66
CA VAL A 140 -6.31 -9.68 -7.17
C VAL A 140 -6.07 -9.66 -5.66
N ILE A 141 -5.91 -8.47 -5.09
CA ILE A 141 -5.73 -8.27 -3.64
C ILE A 141 -6.85 -8.92 -2.82
N VAL A 142 -8.04 -9.09 -3.42
CA VAL A 142 -9.22 -9.67 -2.79
C VAL A 142 -9.05 -11.12 -2.32
N ARG A 143 -8.02 -11.81 -2.78
CA ARG A 143 -7.66 -13.16 -2.30
C ARG A 143 -7.18 -13.14 -0.85
N HIS A 144 -6.68 -12.01 -0.39
CA HIS A 144 -6.07 -11.84 0.92
C HIS A 144 -6.99 -11.16 1.93
N LEU A 145 -8.28 -10.94 1.59
CA LEU A 145 -9.19 -10.13 2.41
C LEU A 145 -9.30 -10.57 3.85
N LYS A 146 -9.37 -11.88 4.10
CA LYS A 146 -9.47 -12.41 5.46
C LYS A 146 -8.28 -11.98 6.34
N ARG A 147 -7.08 -11.90 5.76
CA ARG A 147 -5.88 -11.45 6.48
C ARG A 147 -5.76 -9.94 6.51
N LEU A 148 -6.10 -9.28 5.41
CA LEU A 148 -6.15 -7.82 5.31
C LEU A 148 -7.10 -7.23 6.35
N GLU A 149 -8.26 -7.84 6.58
CA GLU A 149 -9.23 -7.43 7.59
C GLU A 149 -8.58 -7.32 8.97
N ARG A 150 -7.87 -8.37 9.40
CA ARG A 150 -7.23 -8.44 10.71
C ARG A 150 -6.19 -7.35 10.87
N VAL A 151 -5.35 -7.18 9.86
CA VAL A 151 -4.31 -6.14 9.84
C VAL A 151 -4.94 -4.74 9.86
N ILE A 152 -5.95 -4.49 9.02
CA ILE A 152 -6.61 -3.19 8.93
C ILE A 152 -7.27 -2.82 10.27
N VAL A 153 -8.07 -3.73 10.84
CA VAL A 153 -8.74 -3.49 12.12
C VAL A 153 -7.71 -3.25 13.22
N GLY A 154 -6.69 -4.10 13.33
CA GLY A 154 -5.66 -3.94 14.36
C GLY A 154 -4.84 -2.66 14.22
N TYR A 155 -4.65 -2.14 13.01
CA TYR A 155 -3.95 -0.87 12.77
C TYR A 155 -4.82 0.37 12.95
N LEU A 156 -6.13 0.29 12.76
CA LEU A 156 -7.03 1.40 13.11
C LEU A 156 -7.17 1.56 14.63
N GLU A 157 -7.12 0.47 15.38
CA GLU A 157 -7.31 0.48 16.84
C GLU A 157 -6.10 1.03 17.63
N VAL A 158 -4.91 1.11 17.02
CA VAL A 158 -3.70 1.58 17.72
C VAL A 158 -3.26 2.93 17.15
N SER A 159 -3.28 3.95 18.02
CA SER A 159 -2.75 5.28 17.72
C SER A 159 -1.23 5.29 17.63
N ASP A 160 -0.72 5.97 16.61
CA ASP A 160 0.69 6.30 16.41
C ASP A 160 0.93 7.83 16.54
N ALA A 161 0.25 8.45 17.51
CA ALA A 161 0.40 9.86 17.83
C ALA A 161 1.88 10.27 17.98
N PRO A 162 2.27 11.51 17.57
CA PRO A 162 1.38 12.64 17.30
C PRO A 162 0.94 12.81 15.83
N GLU A 163 1.47 12.03 14.90
CA GLU A 163 1.26 12.25 13.45
C GLU A 163 0.20 11.32 12.83
N GLU A 164 -0.12 10.21 13.47
CA GLU A 164 -1.17 9.26 13.05
C GLU A 164 -0.99 8.74 11.61
N LYS A 165 0.28 8.59 11.21
CA LYS A 165 0.70 8.18 9.86
C LYS A 165 0.19 6.79 9.52
N ALA A 166 0.19 5.85 10.48
CA ALA A 166 -0.28 4.50 10.27
C ALA A 166 -1.80 4.49 10.05
N ARG A 167 -2.57 5.13 10.94
CA ARG A 167 -4.05 5.18 10.82
C ARG A 167 -4.49 5.86 9.51
N LEU A 168 -3.88 6.99 9.14
CA LEU A 168 -4.13 7.67 7.86
C LEU A 168 -3.81 6.76 6.65
N SER A 169 -2.67 6.07 6.67
CA SER A 169 -2.29 5.17 5.57
C SER A 169 -3.23 3.98 5.44
N ILE A 170 -3.77 3.46 6.55
CA ILE A 170 -4.76 2.38 6.53
C ILE A 170 -6.12 2.87 6.03
N LEU A 171 -6.53 4.10 6.37
CA LEU A 171 -7.74 4.69 5.80
C LEU A 171 -7.60 4.88 4.28
N ASP A 172 -6.45 5.33 3.77
CA ASP A 172 -6.19 5.41 2.33
C ASP A 172 -6.19 4.01 1.67
N ALA A 173 -5.57 3.01 2.31
CA ALA A 173 -5.60 1.62 1.87
C ALA A 173 -7.04 1.08 1.75
N LEU A 174 -7.89 1.37 2.74
CA LEU A 174 -9.30 0.99 2.74
C LEU A 174 -10.08 1.64 1.59
N GLN A 175 -9.89 2.93 1.35
CA GLN A 175 -10.55 3.63 0.24
C GLN A 175 -10.20 2.98 -1.11
N LYS A 176 -8.93 2.65 -1.32
CA LYS A 176 -8.47 1.98 -2.55
C LYS A 176 -9.04 0.57 -2.69
N LEU A 177 -9.11 -0.18 -1.58
CA LEU A 177 -9.75 -1.50 -1.54
C LEU A 177 -11.24 -1.44 -1.91
N TYR A 178 -12.00 -0.51 -1.31
CA TYR A 178 -13.43 -0.39 -1.58
C TYR A 178 -13.73 0.05 -3.02
N ARG A 179 -12.88 0.90 -3.62
CA ARG A 179 -12.97 1.23 -5.04
C ARG A 179 -12.87 -0.01 -5.94
N PHE A 180 -12.03 -0.98 -5.58
CA PHE A 180 -11.97 -2.25 -6.31
C PHE A 180 -13.23 -3.11 -6.09
N PHE A 181 -13.79 -3.15 -4.89
CA PHE A 181 -15.01 -3.92 -4.61
C PHE A 181 -16.25 -3.40 -5.32
N TYR A 182 -16.34 -2.09 -5.55
CA TYR A 182 -17.42 -1.50 -6.33
C TYR A 182 -17.56 -2.15 -7.72
N MET A 183 -16.46 -2.65 -8.29
CA MET A 183 -16.42 -3.30 -9.61
C MET A 183 -16.71 -4.82 -9.58
N ILE A 184 -16.97 -5.43 -8.41
CA ILE A 184 -17.14 -6.89 -8.27
C ILE A 184 -18.55 -7.23 -7.74
N PRO A 185 -19.22 -8.29 -8.25
CA PRO A 185 -20.45 -8.80 -7.64
C PRO A 185 -20.18 -9.39 -6.23
N LEU A 186 -20.95 -8.94 -5.23
CA LEU A 186 -20.79 -9.34 -3.83
C LEU A 186 -21.01 -10.84 -3.63
N SER A 187 -19.99 -11.52 -3.08
CA SER A 187 -20.12 -12.85 -2.47
C SER A 187 -20.24 -12.77 -0.93
N CYS A 188 -20.67 -13.84 -0.27
CA CYS A 188 -20.89 -13.88 1.18
C CYS A 188 -19.66 -13.50 2.01
N LEU A 189 -18.46 -13.86 1.55
CA LEU A 189 -17.21 -13.51 2.24
C LEU A 189 -16.95 -12.00 2.25
N TYR A 190 -17.27 -11.30 1.16
CA TYR A 190 -17.15 -9.84 1.09
C TYR A 190 -18.13 -9.16 2.03
N GLN A 191 -19.35 -9.67 2.15
CA GLN A 191 -20.34 -9.08 3.06
C GLN A 191 -19.88 -9.12 4.52
N MET A 192 -19.26 -10.22 4.95
CA MET A 192 -18.70 -10.34 6.30
C MET A 192 -17.58 -9.33 6.54
N TYR A 193 -16.63 -9.25 5.61
CA TYR A 193 -15.53 -8.27 5.64
C TYR A 193 -16.04 -6.83 5.73
N LEU A 194 -17.00 -6.45 4.89
CA LEU A 194 -17.61 -5.12 4.90
C LEU A 194 -18.30 -4.84 6.25
N THR A 195 -18.97 -5.83 6.83
CA THR A 195 -19.66 -5.65 8.12
C THR A 195 -18.67 -5.40 9.26
N LEU A 196 -17.55 -6.14 9.30
CA LEU A 196 -16.53 -5.99 10.36
C LEU A 196 -15.77 -4.67 10.22
N THR A 197 -15.35 -4.33 9.01
CA THR A 197 -14.68 -3.04 8.74
C THR A 197 -15.59 -1.85 9.02
N HIS A 198 -16.89 -1.95 8.71
CA HIS A 198 -17.88 -0.94 9.10
C HIS A 198 -17.93 -0.73 10.63
N CYS A 199 -18.03 -1.80 11.41
CA CYS A 199 -18.03 -1.70 12.88
C CYS A 199 -16.73 -1.10 13.43
N SER A 200 -15.58 -1.48 12.86
CA SER A 200 -14.28 -0.94 13.25
C SER A 200 -14.15 0.55 12.92
N LEU A 201 -14.62 0.99 11.75
CA LEU A 201 -14.62 2.40 11.35
C LEU A 201 -15.54 3.26 12.24
N LEU A 202 -16.71 2.74 12.61
CA LEU A 202 -17.61 3.43 13.53
C LEU A 202 -17.01 3.58 14.93
N ARG A 203 -16.41 2.51 15.45
CA ARG A 203 -15.67 2.56 16.73
C ARG A 203 -14.53 3.57 16.64
N PHE A 204 -13.75 3.53 15.57
CA PHE A 204 -12.66 4.47 15.32
C PHE A 204 -13.13 5.93 15.35
N LEU A 205 -14.27 6.27 14.74
CA LEU A 205 -14.83 7.62 14.80
C LEU A 205 -15.20 8.04 16.23
N VAL A 206 -15.77 7.14 17.02
CA VAL A 206 -16.10 7.38 18.44
C VAL A 206 -14.80 7.61 19.22
N ASP A 207 -13.81 6.75 19.05
CA ASP A 207 -12.53 6.82 19.78
C ASP A 207 -11.80 8.12 19.45
N VAL A 208 -11.62 8.46 18.17
CA VAL A 208 -10.99 9.72 17.74
C VAL A 208 -11.76 10.96 18.21
N SER A 209 -13.09 10.88 18.32
CA SER A 209 -13.91 11.97 18.86
C SER A 209 -13.59 12.25 20.34
N SER A 210 -13.17 11.23 21.09
CA SER A 210 -12.79 11.34 22.50
C SER A 210 -11.29 11.60 22.73
N GLU A 211 -10.43 11.28 21.76
CA GLU A 211 -8.98 11.49 21.85
C GLU A 211 -8.58 12.99 21.83
N SER A 212 -7.52 13.30 22.60
CA SER A 212 -6.90 14.63 22.70
C SER A 212 -5.86 14.87 21.59
N LEU A 213 -6.34 14.90 20.35
CA LEU A 213 -5.51 15.16 19.16
C LEU A 213 -5.58 16.62 18.70
N PRO A 214 -4.57 17.12 17.95
CA PRO A 214 -4.65 18.41 17.26
C PRO A 214 -5.90 18.49 16.37
N THR A 215 -6.62 19.61 16.41
CA THR A 215 -7.92 19.78 15.72
C THR A 215 -7.85 19.45 14.23
N GLN A 216 -6.79 19.87 13.55
CA GLN A 216 -6.59 19.60 12.13
C GLN A 216 -6.41 18.11 11.82
N LEU A 217 -5.61 17.41 12.64
CA LEU A 217 -5.35 15.98 12.45
C LEU A 217 -6.61 15.15 12.75
N LYS A 218 -7.34 15.53 13.81
CA LYS A 218 -8.64 14.96 14.14
C LYS A 218 -9.64 15.11 13.00
N GLU A 219 -9.77 16.30 12.42
CA GLU A 219 -10.65 16.54 11.28
C GLU A 219 -10.24 15.69 10.07
N GLN A 220 -8.94 15.56 9.79
CA GLN A 220 -8.42 14.71 8.71
C GLN A 220 -8.79 13.24 8.89
N LEU A 221 -8.55 12.66 10.08
CA LEU A 221 -8.89 11.27 10.40
C LEU A 221 -10.40 11.03 10.27
N MET A 222 -11.19 11.92 10.87
CA MET A 222 -12.66 11.82 10.84
C MET A 222 -13.19 11.92 9.41
N THR A 223 -12.63 12.82 8.59
CA THR A 223 -13.03 12.98 7.19
C THR A 223 -12.69 11.74 6.37
N GLN A 224 -11.48 11.20 6.50
CA GLN A 224 -11.07 10.01 5.76
C GLN A 224 -11.85 8.76 6.18
N ALA A 225 -12.09 8.55 7.47
CA ALA A 225 -12.93 7.45 7.95
C ALA A 225 -14.39 7.58 7.50
N SER A 226 -14.95 8.80 7.52
CA SER A 226 -16.29 9.05 6.98
C SER A 226 -16.37 8.73 5.49
N HIS A 227 -15.32 9.05 4.73
CA HIS A 227 -15.25 8.72 3.31
C HIS A 227 -15.16 7.20 3.08
N CYS A 228 -14.39 6.46 3.90
CA CYS A 228 -14.38 5.00 3.88
C CYS A 228 -15.78 4.40 4.08
N LEU A 229 -16.54 4.93 5.05
CA LEU A 229 -17.89 4.46 5.34
C LEU A 229 -18.87 4.70 4.19
N LEU A 230 -18.77 5.83 3.48
CA LEU A 230 -19.59 6.07 2.28
C LEU A 230 -19.28 5.06 1.16
N LEU A 231 -18.00 4.87 0.84
CA LEU A 231 -17.60 3.90 -0.18
C LEU A 231 -18.12 2.50 0.16
N LEU A 232 -18.05 2.14 1.45
CA LEU A 232 -18.53 0.87 1.95
C LEU A 232 -20.06 0.75 1.90
N ASP A 233 -20.81 1.81 2.20
CA ASP A 233 -22.27 1.83 2.05
C ASP A 233 -22.70 1.62 0.60
N HIS A 234 -22.01 2.27 -0.34
CA HIS A 234 -22.20 2.04 -1.77
C HIS A 234 -21.91 0.59 -2.18
N CYS A 235 -20.81 0.01 -1.70
CA CYS A 235 -20.53 -1.42 -1.91
C CYS A 235 -21.65 -2.32 -1.35
N SER A 236 -22.30 -1.92 -0.25
CA SER A 236 -23.39 -2.67 0.37
C SER A 236 -24.78 -2.46 -0.26
N LYS A 237 -24.88 -1.61 -1.29
CA LYS A 237 -26.14 -1.15 -1.90
C LYS A 237 -27.09 -0.47 -0.88
N GLY A 238 -26.54 0.32 0.04
CA GLY A 238 -27.32 1.09 1.03
C GLY A 238 -27.83 0.29 2.23
N LYS A 239 -27.45 -0.99 2.38
CA LYS A 239 -27.89 -1.83 3.50
C LYS A 239 -27.35 -1.39 4.86
N LEU A 240 -26.30 -0.56 4.87
CA LEU A 240 -25.60 -0.17 6.09
C LEU A 240 -26.02 1.22 6.60
N GLN A 241 -26.74 2.01 5.80
CA GLN A 241 -27.27 3.33 6.18
C GLN A 241 -28.02 3.33 7.52
N VAL A 242 -28.79 2.29 7.83
CA VAL A 242 -29.57 2.19 9.07
C VAL A 242 -28.68 2.28 10.33
N ARG A 243 -27.45 1.76 10.27
CA ARG A 243 -26.51 1.80 11.40
C ARG A 243 -25.76 3.13 11.50
N MET A 244 -25.53 3.81 10.38
CA MET A 244 -24.86 5.11 10.33
C MET A 244 -25.71 6.19 10.99
N THR A 245 -27.02 6.19 10.71
CA THR A 245 -27.96 7.18 11.27
C THR A 245 -27.96 7.19 12.79
N ILE A 246 -27.88 6.03 13.44
CA ILE A 246 -27.91 5.88 14.91
C ILE A 246 -26.70 6.55 15.58
N ILE A 247 -25.52 6.46 14.97
CA ILE A 247 -24.28 7.04 15.53
C ILE A 247 -24.17 8.54 15.21
N ILE A 248 -24.65 8.96 14.03
CA ILE A 248 -24.75 10.38 13.64
C ILE A 248 -25.64 11.19 14.60
N PHE A 249 -26.64 10.57 15.22
CA PHE A 249 -27.48 11.23 16.24
C PHE A 249 -26.82 11.30 17.64
N SER A 250 -25.80 10.47 17.91
CA SER A 250 -25.19 10.36 19.25
C SER A 250 -23.90 11.18 19.41
N ILE A 251 -23.24 11.49 18.30
CA ILE A 251 -22.08 12.39 18.24
C ILE A 251 -22.55 13.55 17.37
N ASP A 252 -22.45 14.81 17.81
CA ASP A 252 -22.91 16.00 17.06
C ASP A 252 -22.23 16.15 15.67
N PHE A 253 -22.64 15.32 14.72
CA PHE A 253 -22.12 15.17 13.36
C PHE A 253 -22.98 15.92 12.34
N LEU A 254 -24.00 16.66 12.80
CA LEU A 254 -24.93 17.43 11.96
C LEU A 254 -24.20 18.42 11.03
N TRP A 255 -23.04 18.95 11.45
CA TRP A 255 -22.21 19.83 10.63
C TRP A 255 -21.44 19.09 9.54
N LEU A 256 -20.89 17.91 9.85
CA LEU A 256 -20.20 17.06 8.88
C LEU A 256 -21.20 16.49 7.87
N TYR A 257 -22.34 15.95 8.28
CA TYR A 257 -23.34 15.35 7.38
C TYR A 257 -23.95 16.37 6.39
N LYS A 258 -24.21 17.61 6.82
CA LYS A 258 -24.66 18.70 5.92
C LYS A 258 -23.59 19.08 4.88
N ASN A 259 -22.33 19.19 5.28
CA ASN A 259 -21.22 19.46 4.35
C ASN A 259 -20.87 18.24 3.49
N PHE A 260 -21.08 17.01 3.98
CA PHE A 260 -20.83 15.74 3.27
C PHE A 260 -21.85 15.51 2.15
N SER A 261 -23.15 15.70 2.43
CA SER A 261 -24.21 15.52 1.43
C SER A 261 -24.07 16.48 0.25
N GLN A 262 -23.67 17.74 0.51
CA GLN A 262 -23.45 18.75 -0.53
C GLN A 262 -22.15 18.54 -1.34
N ARG A 263 -21.06 18.05 -0.72
CA ARG A 263 -19.79 17.80 -1.44
C ARG A 263 -19.81 16.49 -2.24
N VAL A 264 -20.54 15.48 -1.79
CA VAL A 264 -20.66 14.20 -2.49
C VAL A 264 -21.56 14.30 -3.73
N THR A 265 -22.65 15.08 -3.66
CA THR A 265 -23.46 15.41 -4.85
C THR A 265 -22.68 16.23 -5.88
N ALA A 266 -21.81 17.15 -5.43
CA ALA A 266 -20.93 17.90 -6.33
C ALA A 266 -19.82 17.04 -6.95
N ALA A 267 -19.22 16.10 -6.21
CA ALA A 267 -18.17 15.22 -6.73
C ALA A 267 -18.71 14.14 -7.68
N LEU A 268 -19.95 13.68 -7.49
CA LEU A 268 -20.63 12.73 -8.37
C LEU A 268 -21.18 13.35 -9.67
N LEU A 269 -21.29 14.67 -9.75
CA LEU A 269 -21.71 15.39 -10.97
C LEU A 269 -20.52 15.81 -11.87
N CYS A 270 -19.28 15.52 -11.47
CA CYS A 270 -18.06 15.87 -12.22
C CYS A 270 -17.24 14.66 -12.71
N GLN A 271 -17.77 13.43 -12.69
CA GLN A 271 -17.18 12.22 -13.31
C GLN A 271 -18.24 11.43 -14.07
#